data_AF-A0AAD8EGC7-F1
#
_entry.id   AF-A0AAD8EGC7-F1
#
_cell.length_a   1.000
_cell.length_b   1.000
_cell.length_c   1.000
_cell.angle_alpha   90.00
_cell.angle_beta   90.00
_cell.angle_gamma   90.00
#
_symmetry.space_group_name_H-M   'P 1'
#
loop_
_entity.id
_entity.type
_entity.pdbx_description
1 polymer ?
#
loop_
_entity_poly.entity_id
_entity_poly.type
_entity_poly.pdbx_seq_one_letter_code
_entity_poly.pdbx_strand_id
1 'polypeptide(L)'
;VVLKCKDLLSGWCSFKGPSTPCCKVIKSLLTETGYCFSFNSKFAGSLKYDPDMEDKFTEEFIYETDHKWSLTMQIKNENESIAVYLHSSHDYPVIDERPQHVWDQMIRKISFASKETFTTEGAQGFTYCNISGLQCLGRYKDKFTVTRDCPCELGCSNTVYEVEKLVEGKGDMDNPVKRQTLEIGFVSWPMVRYKREVLFGWVDLLVSFGGIAGLFLGFSLLSGVEIIYYFTMRAICMVYRDKKDLQRLKEEYDRAPKPPLDLSLKPSFMEKKEEKIKKYPIPSISSRVYPMEIATKRINIGNEEKFKSLKPGYSQFEFLQ
;
A
#
# COMPACT_ATOMS: atom_id res chain seq x y z
N VAL A 1 24.19 23.11 21.09
CA VAL A 1 25.34 22.36 21.66
C VAL A 1 25.36 21.00 20.98
N VAL A 2 26.47 20.59 20.38
CA VAL A 2 26.57 19.26 19.74
C VAL A 2 26.91 18.25 20.82
N LEU A 3 25.94 17.43 21.22
CA LEU A 3 26.15 16.31 22.14
C LEU A 3 27.08 15.29 21.49
N LYS A 4 28.19 14.95 22.14
CA LYS A 4 29.08 13.87 21.67
C LYS A 4 28.64 12.56 22.28
N CYS A 5 28.73 11.47 21.51
CA CYS A 5 28.40 10.13 22.01
C CYS A 5 29.13 9.77 23.31
N LYS A 6 30.38 10.22 23.48
CA LYS A 6 31.20 9.97 24.67
C LYS A 6 30.67 10.63 25.94
N ASP A 7 29.83 11.65 25.81
CA ASP A 7 29.26 12.39 26.93
C ASP A 7 28.04 11.64 27.49
N LEU A 8 27.28 10.94 26.64
CA LEU A 8 26.09 10.18 27.02
C LEU A 8 26.39 8.71 27.34
N LEU A 9 27.20 8.03 26.52
CA LEU A 9 27.39 6.58 26.55
C LEU A 9 28.76 6.19 27.12
N SER A 10 28.78 5.18 28.00
CA SER A 10 29.98 4.63 28.64
C SER A 10 30.51 3.43 27.88
N GLY A 11 31.76 3.51 27.41
CA GLY A 11 32.60 2.35 27.08
C GLY A 11 32.05 1.42 26.00
N TRP A 12 31.34 0.38 26.43
CA TRP A 12 31.06 -0.82 25.66
C TRP A 12 29.57 -1.15 25.61
N CYS A 13 29.10 -1.46 24.40
CA CYS A 13 27.75 -1.93 24.11
C CYS A 13 27.83 -3.38 23.64
N SER A 14 26.89 -4.21 24.07
CA SER A 14 26.77 -5.59 23.62
C SER A 14 25.53 -5.73 22.75
N PHE A 15 25.73 -6.02 21.47
CA PHE A 15 24.66 -6.36 20.55
C PHE A 15 24.87 -7.80 20.09
N LYS A 16 23.84 -8.64 20.16
CA LYS A 16 23.93 -10.09 19.87
C LYS A 16 24.89 -10.89 20.75
N GLY A 17 25.45 -10.29 21.81
CA GLY A 17 26.45 -10.91 22.68
C GLY A 17 27.83 -10.21 22.66
N PRO A 18 28.53 -10.07 21.51
CA PRO A 18 29.88 -9.49 21.49
C PRO A 18 29.88 -8.03 21.97
N SER A 19 30.92 -7.68 22.73
CA SER A 19 31.16 -6.34 23.25
C SER A 19 31.86 -5.48 22.21
N THR A 20 31.28 -4.33 21.88
CA THR A 20 31.79 -3.36 20.91
C THR A 20 31.75 -1.95 21.50
N PRO A 21 32.61 -1.01 21.05
CA PRO A 21 32.51 0.37 21.52
C PRO A 21 31.15 0.97 21.15
N CYS A 22 30.41 1.53 22.13
CA CYS A 22 29.07 2.05 21.90
C CYS A 22 29.01 3.08 20.76
N CYS A 23 29.99 3.97 20.67
CA CYS A 23 30.04 5.03 19.64
C CYS A 23 30.38 4.54 18.23
N LYS A 24 30.69 3.25 18.05
CA LYS A 24 30.80 2.64 16.72
C LYS A 24 29.45 2.17 16.21
N VAL A 25 28.59 1.73 17.13
CA VAL A 25 27.30 1.08 16.87
C VAL A 25 26.18 2.11 16.86
N ILE A 26 26.18 3.01 17.85
CA ILE A 26 25.23 4.12 17.97
C ILE A 26 25.84 5.34 17.29
N LYS A 27 25.17 5.82 16.25
CA LYS A 27 25.55 6.97 15.42
C LYS A 27 24.66 8.17 15.73
N SER A 28 25.12 9.39 15.46
CA SER A 28 24.26 10.57 15.63
C SER A 28 23.24 10.69 14.50
N LEU A 29 21.99 10.98 14.83
CA LEU A 29 20.91 11.34 13.94
C LEU A 29 20.50 12.80 14.22
N LEU A 30 20.22 13.57 13.18
CA LEU A 30 19.61 14.89 13.32
C LEU A 30 18.10 14.71 13.27
N THR A 31 17.38 15.25 14.26
CA THR A 31 15.91 15.30 14.30
C THR A 31 15.43 16.75 14.39
N GLU A 32 14.12 16.97 14.47
CA GLU A 32 13.56 18.31 14.59
C GLU A 32 13.78 18.97 15.96
N THR A 33 13.95 18.17 17.03
CA THR A 33 14.24 18.65 18.39
C THR A 33 15.73 18.87 18.63
N GLY A 34 16.59 18.29 17.81
CA GLY A 34 18.03 18.50 17.87
C GLY A 34 18.84 17.26 17.51
N TYR A 35 19.97 17.10 18.20
CA TYR A 35 20.87 15.98 17.98
C TYR A 35 20.52 14.79 18.83
N CYS A 36 20.52 13.66 18.17
CA CYS A 36 19.94 12.44 18.64
C CYS A 36 20.91 11.25 18.32
N PHE A 37 20.79 10.08 18.96
CA PHE A 37 21.69 8.92 18.94
C PHE A 37 20.97 7.64 18.54
N SER A 38 21.18 7.23 17.32
CA SER A 38 20.52 6.14 16.63
C SER A 38 21.41 4.89 16.51
N PHE A 39 20.97 3.71 16.93
CA PHE A 39 21.54 2.41 16.56
C PHE A 39 20.73 1.74 15.45
N ASN A 40 21.34 1.32 14.33
CA ASN A 40 20.70 0.57 13.23
C ASN A 40 19.74 1.36 12.31
N SER A 41 19.92 2.69 12.21
CA SER A 41 19.25 3.56 11.25
C SER A 41 19.94 3.60 9.90
N LYS A 42 19.13 3.71 8.85
CA LYS A 42 19.61 4.18 7.55
C LYS A 42 20.02 5.66 7.57
N PHE A 43 19.41 6.48 8.42
CA PHE A 43 19.60 7.94 8.41
C PHE A 43 20.68 8.43 9.37
N ALA A 44 21.25 7.55 10.19
CA ALA A 44 22.20 7.91 11.23
C ALA A 44 23.65 7.90 10.72
N GLY A 45 24.43 8.88 11.18
CA GLY A 45 25.86 9.01 10.89
C GLY A 45 26.22 9.93 9.72
N SER A 46 25.27 10.33 8.87
CA SER A 46 25.56 11.23 7.75
C SER A 46 25.26 12.69 8.10
N LEU A 47 26.31 13.43 8.47
CA LEU A 47 26.28 14.91 8.52
C LEU A 47 27.18 15.55 7.47
N LYS A 48 28.03 14.76 6.80
CA LYS A 48 28.89 15.20 5.70
C LYS A 48 28.70 14.24 4.54
N TYR A 49 28.24 14.78 3.42
CA TYR A 49 28.24 14.10 2.13
C TYR A 49 29.70 13.98 1.69
N ASP A 50 30.29 12.80 1.86
CA ASP A 50 31.56 12.44 1.26
C ASP A 50 31.25 11.62 0.00
N PRO A 51 31.49 12.14 -1.21
CA PRO A 51 31.16 11.45 -2.46
C PRO A 51 31.94 10.14 -2.66
N ASP A 52 33.05 9.94 -1.94
CA ASP A 52 33.88 8.73 -2.01
C ASP A 52 33.56 7.70 -0.92
N MET A 53 32.74 8.09 0.07
CA MET A 53 32.29 7.20 1.14
C MET A 53 30.82 6.86 0.91
N GLU A 54 30.57 5.84 0.08
CA GLU A 54 29.35 5.05 0.18
C GLU A 54 29.34 4.44 1.59
N ASP A 55 28.83 5.18 2.57
CA ASP A 55 28.43 4.63 3.86
C ASP A 55 27.21 3.75 3.56
N LYS A 56 27.46 2.58 2.95
CA LYS A 56 26.47 1.61 2.53
C LYS A 56 25.84 1.07 3.80
N PHE A 57 24.75 1.70 4.21
CA PHE A 57 23.95 1.26 5.35
C PHE A 57 23.72 -0.24 5.22
N THR A 58 24.35 -0.98 6.14
CA THR A 58 24.20 -2.41 6.24
C THR A 58 23.36 -2.63 7.46
N GLU A 59 22.17 -3.09 7.19
CA GLU A 59 21.13 -3.27 8.15
C GLU A 59 21.42 -4.50 9.02
N GLU A 60 21.36 -4.32 10.33
CA GLU A 60 21.65 -5.38 11.29
C GLU A 60 20.35 -6.13 11.66
N PHE A 61 20.27 -7.36 11.19
CA PHE A 61 19.14 -8.28 11.39
C PHE A 61 19.35 -9.13 12.64
N ILE A 62 18.32 -9.36 13.45
CA ILE A 62 18.37 -10.38 14.50
C ILE A 62 17.81 -11.69 13.94
N TYR A 63 18.57 -12.76 14.08
CA TYR A 63 18.16 -14.10 13.66
C TYR A 63 17.87 -14.99 14.87
N GLU A 64 17.05 -16.01 14.67
CA GLU A 64 16.75 -17.02 15.71
C GLU A 64 18.03 -17.71 16.22
N THR A 65 19.06 -17.84 15.38
CA THR A 65 20.36 -18.42 15.71
C THR A 65 21.25 -17.53 16.58
N ASP A 66 20.90 -16.26 16.78
CA ASP A 66 21.73 -15.33 17.56
C ASP A 66 21.70 -15.67 19.05
N HIS A 67 22.85 -15.54 19.71
CA HIS A 67 23.00 -15.85 21.13
C HIS A 67 22.19 -14.93 22.07
N LYS A 68 21.90 -13.70 21.64
CA LYS A 68 21.14 -12.72 22.42
C LYS A 68 20.33 -11.82 21.50
N TRP A 69 19.05 -11.61 21.79
CA TRP A 69 18.17 -10.71 21.01
C TRP A 69 18.00 -9.35 21.68
N SER A 70 19.08 -8.82 22.24
CA SER A 70 19.04 -7.55 22.95
C SER A 70 20.30 -6.74 22.72
N LEU A 71 20.14 -5.43 22.68
CA LEU A 71 21.21 -4.46 22.86
C LEU A 71 21.36 -4.13 24.35
N THR A 72 22.57 -4.19 24.86
CA THR A 72 22.90 -3.75 26.22
C THR A 72 23.87 -2.59 26.14
N MET A 73 23.55 -1.48 26.80
CA MET A 73 24.36 -0.27 26.81
C MET A 73 24.53 0.28 28.23
N GLN A 74 25.63 0.99 28.44
CA GLN A 74 25.91 1.70 29.68
C GLN A 74 25.78 3.20 29.47
N ILE A 75 25.02 3.86 30.32
CA ILE A 75 24.68 5.27 30.24
C ILE A 75 25.39 6.01 31.38
N LYS A 76 26.08 7.10 31.08
CA LYS A 76 26.87 7.86 32.08
C LYS A 76 26.05 8.81 32.93
N ASN A 77 24.99 9.39 32.38
CA ASN A 77 24.31 10.52 32.98
C ASN A 77 23.23 10.06 33.96
N GLU A 78 23.38 10.40 35.25
CA GLU A 78 22.46 9.99 36.32
C GLU A 78 21.32 11.00 36.56
N ASN A 79 21.38 12.21 35.98
CA ASN A 79 20.42 13.27 36.31
C ASN A 79 19.36 13.54 35.23
N GLU A 80 19.38 12.81 34.12
CA GLU A 80 18.46 13.00 33.00
C GLU A 80 17.70 11.72 32.69
N SER A 81 16.39 11.85 32.49
CA SER A 81 15.54 10.77 32.01
C SER A 81 15.68 10.63 30.50
N ILE A 82 15.82 9.40 30.01
CA ILE A 82 16.06 9.09 28.60
C ILE A 82 14.79 8.53 27.96
N ALA A 83 14.09 9.32 27.17
CA ALA A 83 13.12 8.88 26.18
C ALA A 83 13.71 7.80 25.26
N VAL A 84 12.89 6.83 24.94
CA VAL A 84 13.22 5.70 24.07
C VAL A 84 12.17 5.67 22.98
N TYR A 85 12.63 5.82 21.74
CA TYR A 85 11.81 5.69 20.54
C TYR A 85 12.19 4.41 19.81
N LEU A 86 11.21 3.58 19.48
CA LEU A 86 11.38 2.37 18.69
C LEU A 86 10.66 2.57 17.34
N HIS A 87 11.41 2.52 16.25
CA HIS A 87 10.90 2.69 14.89
C HIS A 87 11.68 1.82 13.90
N SER A 88 11.20 1.76 12.66
CA SER A 88 11.90 1.02 11.61
C SER A 88 13.24 1.64 11.27
N SER A 89 14.23 0.83 10.88
CA SER A 89 15.50 1.30 10.30
C SER A 89 15.31 2.19 9.06
N HIS A 90 14.18 2.01 8.38
CA HIS A 90 13.75 2.75 7.20
C HIS A 90 12.88 3.96 7.52
N ASP A 91 12.45 4.11 8.76
CA ASP A 91 11.65 5.24 9.22
C ASP A 91 12.55 6.31 9.83
N TYR A 92 12.08 7.55 9.78
CA TYR A 92 12.73 8.69 10.39
C TYR A 92 11.90 9.14 11.60
N PRO A 93 12.47 9.27 12.81
CA PRO A 93 11.72 9.62 14.00
C PRO A 93 11.15 11.03 13.90
N VAL A 94 9.85 11.16 14.17
CA VAL A 94 9.08 12.41 14.06
C VAL A 94 8.67 12.93 15.45
N ILE A 95 8.54 14.25 15.60
CA ILE A 95 8.17 14.91 16.87
C ILE A 95 6.83 14.49 17.47
N ASP A 96 5.90 14.05 16.63
CA ASP A 96 4.57 13.66 17.05
C ASP A 96 4.54 12.23 17.61
N GLU A 97 5.63 11.46 17.44
CA GLU A 97 5.76 10.16 18.05
C GLU A 97 5.94 10.30 19.56
N ARG A 98 5.13 9.56 20.31
CA ARG A 98 5.32 9.45 21.77
C ARG A 98 6.43 8.45 22.04
N PRO A 99 7.31 8.73 23.01
CA PRO A 99 8.31 7.75 23.41
C PRO A 99 7.60 6.49 23.92
N GLN A 100 8.05 5.32 23.47
CA GLN A 100 7.56 4.03 23.96
C GLN A 100 7.87 3.87 25.45
N HIS A 101 8.96 4.46 25.91
CA HIS A 101 9.32 4.50 27.32
C HIS A 101 10.18 5.72 27.64
N VAL A 102 10.04 6.25 28.86
CA VAL A 102 10.95 7.28 29.40
C VAL A 102 11.73 6.62 30.54
N TRP A 103 13.00 6.36 30.28
CA TRP A 103 13.89 5.65 31.18
C TRP A 103 14.40 6.56 32.29
N ASP A 104 14.16 6.16 33.52
CA ASP A 104 14.47 6.88 34.76
C ASP A 104 15.50 6.14 35.63
N GLN A 105 16.32 5.28 35.03
CA GLN A 105 17.35 4.44 35.67
C GLN A 105 16.84 3.37 36.64
N MET A 106 15.53 3.27 36.87
CA MET A 106 14.96 2.20 37.71
C MET A 106 14.81 0.89 36.95
N ILE A 107 14.58 0.99 35.64
CA ILE A 107 14.33 -0.15 34.77
C ILE A 107 15.64 -0.65 34.18
N ARG A 108 15.95 -1.93 34.35
CA ARG A 108 17.16 -2.53 33.79
C ARG A 108 16.94 -3.17 32.43
N LYS A 109 15.72 -3.64 32.17
CA LYS A 109 15.39 -4.33 30.92
C LYS A 109 14.06 -3.87 30.38
N ILE A 110 14.08 -3.40 29.14
CA ILE A 110 12.90 -3.07 28.34
C ILE A 110 12.74 -4.19 27.31
N SER A 111 11.59 -4.83 27.37
CA SER A 111 11.25 -5.96 26.52
C SER A 111 10.05 -5.57 25.66
N PHE A 112 10.24 -5.52 24.36
CA PHE A 112 9.23 -5.10 23.39
C PHE A 112 8.95 -6.24 22.39
N ALA A 113 7.83 -6.10 21.69
CA ALA A 113 7.44 -6.90 20.54
C ALA A 113 7.13 -5.99 19.35
N SER A 114 7.26 -6.56 18.16
CA SER A 114 7.02 -5.88 16.89
C SER A 114 5.85 -6.54 16.16
N LYS A 115 5.00 -5.70 15.54
CA LYS A 115 3.88 -6.11 14.69
C LYS A 115 4.12 -5.59 13.27
N GLU A 116 4.36 -6.54 12.37
CA GLU A 116 4.43 -6.44 10.90
C GLU A 116 3.08 -6.19 10.24
N THR A 117 2.82 -5.10 9.51
CA THR A 117 1.73 -5.05 8.53
C THR A 117 2.28 -4.80 7.12
N PHE A 118 1.90 -5.61 6.14
CA PHE A 118 2.35 -5.43 4.76
C PHE A 118 1.25 -5.76 3.74
N THR A 119 1.24 -5.00 2.63
CA THR A 119 0.40 -5.26 1.46
C THR A 119 1.20 -5.93 0.35
N THR A 120 0.55 -6.74 -0.47
CA THR A 120 1.18 -7.37 -1.65
C THR A 120 1.56 -6.34 -2.74
N GLU A 121 2.47 -6.73 -3.63
CA GLU A 121 3.21 -5.88 -4.60
C GLU A 121 2.34 -4.99 -5.52
N GLY A 122 1.04 -5.29 -5.67
CA GLY A 122 0.11 -4.49 -6.47
C GLY A 122 -0.16 -3.06 -5.95
N ALA A 123 0.38 -2.69 -4.78
CA ALA A 123 0.24 -1.36 -4.17
C ALA A 123 1.54 -0.54 -4.15
N GLN A 124 2.63 -1.01 -4.76
CA GLN A 124 3.93 -0.32 -4.77
C GLN A 124 3.92 0.86 -5.75
N GLY A 125 3.42 2.02 -5.29
CA GLY A 125 3.38 3.25 -6.09
C GLY A 125 4.08 4.46 -5.46
N PHE A 126 4.60 4.34 -4.23
CA PHE A 126 5.14 5.50 -3.51
C PHE A 126 6.66 5.43 -3.38
N THR A 127 7.32 6.46 -3.90
CA THR A 127 8.75 6.69 -3.69
C THR A 127 8.97 7.29 -2.31
N TYR A 128 9.89 6.71 -1.54
CA TYR A 128 10.29 7.27 -0.25
C TYR A 128 11.10 8.56 -0.46
N CYS A 129 10.83 9.59 0.33
CA CYS A 129 11.63 10.80 0.32
C CYS A 129 12.99 10.56 0.97
N ASN A 130 14.07 10.89 0.27
CA ASN A 130 15.40 10.98 0.88
C ASN A 130 15.51 12.26 1.75
N ILE A 131 16.60 12.40 2.50
CA ILE A 131 16.89 13.58 3.34
C ILE A 131 16.76 14.90 2.55
N SER A 132 17.23 14.94 1.30
CA SER A 132 17.07 16.12 0.42
C SER A 132 15.60 16.39 0.06
N GLY A 133 14.79 15.33 -0.07
CA GLY A 133 13.34 15.42 -0.28
C GLY A 133 12.63 15.97 0.95
N LEU A 134 12.99 15.50 2.14
CA LEU A 134 12.50 16.03 3.42
C LEU A 134 12.90 17.50 3.60
N GLN A 135 14.13 17.89 3.24
CA GLN A 135 14.55 19.29 3.29
C GLN A 135 13.73 20.16 2.32
N CYS A 136 13.37 19.65 1.14
CA CYS A 136 12.48 20.32 0.20
C CYS A 136 11.09 20.51 0.81
N LEU A 137 10.51 19.45 1.40
CA LEU A 137 9.21 19.52 2.09
C LEU A 137 9.24 20.52 3.25
N GLY A 138 10.32 20.56 4.03
CA GLY A 138 10.51 21.50 5.12
C GLY A 138 10.48 22.97 4.69
N ARG A 139 10.92 23.29 3.46
CA ARG A 139 10.81 24.67 2.91
C ARG A 139 9.37 25.10 2.63
N TYR A 140 8.46 24.14 2.47
CA TYR A 140 7.05 24.39 2.18
C TYR A 140 6.13 24.11 3.38
N LYS A 141 6.68 23.90 4.59
CA LYS A 141 5.93 23.57 5.81
C LYS A 141 4.74 24.51 6.08
N ASP A 142 4.89 25.80 5.79
CA ASP A 142 3.88 26.82 6.08
C ASP A 142 2.65 26.71 5.15
N LYS A 143 2.77 25.98 4.03
CA LYS A 143 1.63 25.65 3.16
C LYS A 143 0.89 24.39 3.60
N PHE A 144 1.58 23.48 4.29
CA PHE A 144 0.99 22.21 4.77
C PHE A 144 0.28 22.36 6.12
N THR A 145 0.70 23.32 6.95
CA THR A 145 0.10 23.60 8.26
C THR A 145 -1.33 24.15 8.20
N VAL A 146 -1.80 24.56 7.02
CA VAL A 146 -3.15 25.13 6.80
C VAL A 146 -4.21 24.04 6.62
N THR A 147 -3.82 22.79 6.33
CA THR A 147 -4.77 21.70 6.08
C THR A 147 -4.85 20.77 7.28
N ARG A 148 -5.76 21.05 8.22
CA ARG A 148 -6.15 20.09 9.27
C ARG A 148 -6.88 18.85 8.72
N ASP A 149 -7.13 18.82 7.41
CA ASP A 149 -7.83 17.76 6.68
C ASP A 149 -6.87 16.91 5.84
N CYS A 150 -5.74 16.49 6.40
CA CYS A 150 -4.91 15.46 5.78
C CYS A 150 -5.22 14.10 6.43
N PRO A 151 -6.04 13.23 5.79
CA PRO A 151 -6.15 11.84 6.21
C PRO A 151 -4.85 11.11 5.84
N CYS A 152 -3.84 11.21 6.70
CA CYS A 152 -2.61 10.44 6.56
C CYS A 152 -2.90 8.98 6.89
N GLU A 153 -3.09 8.17 5.85
CA GLU A 153 -3.21 6.72 5.99
C GLU A 153 -1.84 6.09 6.24
N LEU A 154 -1.84 4.95 6.96
CA LEU A 154 -0.62 4.19 7.20
C LEU A 154 -0.01 3.68 5.88
N GLY A 155 1.32 3.59 5.85
CA GLY A 155 2.05 3.03 4.72
C GLY A 155 1.65 1.59 4.40
N CYS A 156 1.94 1.17 3.17
CA CYS A 156 1.70 -0.20 2.68
C CYS A 156 2.52 -1.26 3.43
N SER A 157 3.68 -0.87 3.97
CA SER A 157 4.47 -1.64 4.90
C SER A 157 4.64 -0.77 6.14
N ASN A 158 4.17 -1.25 7.29
CA ASN A 158 4.31 -0.54 8.55
C ASN A 158 4.64 -1.52 9.68
N THR A 159 5.61 -1.15 10.50
CA THR A 159 6.09 -1.91 11.66
C THR A 159 5.81 -1.12 12.92
N VAL A 160 5.00 -1.67 13.82
CA VAL A 160 4.66 -1.04 15.10
C VAL A 160 5.34 -1.78 16.25
N TYR A 161 5.91 -1.04 17.19
CA TYR A 161 6.52 -1.60 18.40
C TYR A 161 5.70 -1.30 19.63
N GLU A 162 5.56 -2.32 20.47
CA GLU A 162 4.88 -2.22 21.75
C GLU A 162 5.79 -2.75 22.86
N VAL A 163 5.82 -2.04 23.99
CA VAL A 163 6.52 -2.50 25.20
C VAL A 163 5.66 -3.57 25.87
N GLU A 164 6.18 -4.79 26.00
CA GLU A 164 5.47 -5.89 26.65
C GLU A 164 5.85 -6.03 28.12
N LYS A 165 7.14 -5.85 28.45
CA LYS A 165 7.64 -6.09 29.80
C LYS A 165 8.73 -5.10 30.19
N LEU A 166 8.60 -4.55 31.39
CA LEU A 166 9.60 -3.73 32.05
C LEU A 166 10.12 -4.49 33.27
N VAL A 167 11.43 -4.62 33.40
CA VAL A 167 12.06 -5.25 34.57
C VAL A 167 12.81 -4.19 35.35
N GLU A 168 12.34 -3.94 36.56
CA GLU A 168 13.01 -3.07 37.53
C GLU A 168 14.26 -3.74 38.11
N GLY A 169 15.28 -2.95 38.42
CA GLY A 169 16.49 -3.40 39.11
C GLY A 169 16.32 -3.65 40.61
N LYS A 170 15.24 -4.31 41.05
CA LYS A 170 14.98 -4.59 42.47
C LYS A 170 15.99 -5.62 43.00
N GLY A 171 16.95 -5.14 43.81
CA GLY A 171 17.95 -5.97 44.51
C GLY A 171 19.41 -5.72 44.14
N ASP A 172 19.71 -4.80 43.23
CA ASP A 172 21.06 -4.57 42.69
C ASP A 172 21.56 -3.13 42.93
N MET A 173 21.06 -2.51 44.00
CA MET A 173 21.28 -1.09 44.36
C MET A 173 22.73 -0.80 44.81
N ASP A 174 23.53 -1.83 45.10
CA ASP A 174 24.92 -1.69 45.59
C ASP A 174 25.97 -1.55 44.46
N ASN A 175 25.63 -1.90 43.20
CA ASN A 175 26.59 -1.81 42.08
C ASN A 175 26.23 -0.68 41.09
N PRO A 176 27.01 0.43 41.04
CA PRO A 176 26.70 1.58 40.19
C PRO A 176 26.71 1.22 38.69
N VAL A 177 27.59 0.31 38.27
CA VAL A 177 27.68 -0.18 36.88
C VAL A 177 26.37 -0.79 36.41
N LYS A 178 25.66 -1.50 37.29
CA LYS A 178 24.42 -2.19 36.94
C LYS A 178 23.21 -1.26 36.95
N ARG A 179 23.25 -0.17 37.73
CA ARG A 179 22.24 0.91 37.69
C ARG A 179 22.31 1.69 36.37
N GLN A 180 23.53 1.86 35.84
CA GLN A 180 23.79 2.54 34.57
C GLN A 180 23.58 1.67 33.33
N THR A 181 23.25 0.38 33.49
CA THR A 181 23.10 -0.56 32.38
C THR A 181 21.64 -0.71 31.97
N LEU A 182 21.32 -0.35 30.73
CA LEU A 182 20.02 -0.57 30.10
C LEU A 182 20.13 -1.68 29.05
N GLU A 183 19.31 -2.72 29.22
CA GLU A 183 19.12 -3.78 28.23
C GLU A 183 17.79 -3.56 27.49
N ILE A 184 17.82 -3.49 26.17
CA ILE A 184 16.61 -3.48 25.37
C ILE A 184 16.66 -4.62 24.38
N GLY A 185 15.63 -5.48 24.39
CA GLY A 185 15.58 -6.61 23.49
C GLY A 185 14.18 -7.19 23.33
N PHE A 186 14.05 -8.08 22.36
CA PHE A 186 12.80 -8.78 22.10
C PHE A 186 12.44 -9.69 23.28
N VAL A 187 11.14 -9.80 23.57
CA VAL A 187 10.62 -10.67 24.63
C VAL A 187 10.69 -12.13 24.21
N SER A 188 10.16 -12.44 23.02
CA SER A 188 10.12 -13.77 22.45
C SER A 188 9.90 -13.72 20.94
N TRP A 189 10.35 -14.77 20.25
CA TRP A 189 9.91 -15.11 18.91
C TRP A 189 8.54 -15.81 19.01
N PRO A 190 7.58 -15.66 18.09
CA PRO A 190 7.63 -15.01 16.77
C PRO A 190 7.14 -13.55 16.74
N MET A 191 7.66 -12.78 15.78
CA MET A 191 7.09 -11.48 15.41
C MET A 191 5.77 -11.72 14.66
N VAL A 192 4.70 -11.03 15.05
CA VAL A 192 3.39 -11.17 14.40
C VAL A 192 3.40 -10.37 13.10
N ARG A 193 3.10 -11.03 11.97
CA ARG A 193 3.04 -10.40 10.65
C ARG A 193 1.65 -10.56 10.04
N TYR A 194 0.97 -9.44 9.86
CA TYR A 194 -0.32 -9.32 9.21
C TYR A 194 -0.13 -9.03 7.72
N LYS A 195 -0.71 -9.89 6.87
CA LYS A 195 -0.71 -9.70 5.42
C LYS A 195 -2.07 -9.21 4.97
N ARG A 196 -2.11 -8.12 4.22
CA ARG A 196 -3.32 -7.68 3.52
C ARG A 196 -3.28 -8.14 2.07
N GLU A 197 -4.22 -9.00 1.69
CA GLU A 197 -4.38 -9.51 0.33
C GLU A 197 -5.71 -9.06 -0.26
N VAL A 198 -5.74 -8.89 -1.58
CA VAL A 198 -6.98 -8.64 -2.32
C VAL A 198 -7.71 -9.98 -2.47
N LEU A 199 -8.83 -10.15 -1.76
CA LEU A 199 -9.61 -11.41 -1.79
C LEU A 199 -10.34 -11.65 -3.11
N PHE A 200 -10.76 -10.58 -3.79
CA PHE A 200 -11.50 -10.64 -5.05
C PHE A 200 -10.85 -9.71 -6.08
N GLY A 201 -10.17 -10.30 -7.06
CA GLY A 201 -9.57 -9.57 -8.17
C GLY A 201 -10.55 -9.31 -9.31
N TRP A 202 -10.10 -8.52 -10.31
CA TRP A 202 -10.87 -8.30 -11.54
C TRP A 202 -11.11 -9.58 -12.33
N VAL A 203 -10.19 -10.54 -12.26
CA VAL A 203 -10.34 -11.86 -12.89
C VAL A 203 -11.46 -12.66 -12.22
N ASP A 204 -11.52 -12.68 -10.89
CA ASP A 204 -12.58 -13.39 -10.15
C ASP A 204 -13.95 -12.77 -10.41
N LEU A 205 -13.99 -11.44 -10.55
CA LEU A 205 -15.20 -10.72 -10.94
C LEU A 205 -15.65 -11.09 -12.36
N LEU A 206 -14.73 -11.13 -13.33
CA LEU A 206 -15.03 -11.55 -14.70
C LEU A 206 -15.51 -13.00 -14.75
N VAL A 207 -14.86 -13.92 -14.04
CA VAL A 207 -15.24 -15.33 -13.95
C VAL A 207 -16.63 -15.48 -13.33
N SER A 208 -16.93 -14.73 -12.27
CA SER A 208 -18.24 -14.79 -11.60
C SER A 208 -19.37 -14.29 -12.51
N PHE A 209 -19.19 -13.15 -13.19
CA PHE A 209 -20.18 -12.65 -14.16
C PHE A 209 -20.32 -13.57 -15.37
N GLY A 210 -19.21 -14.11 -15.89
CA GLY A 210 -19.21 -15.09 -16.97
C GLY A 210 -19.92 -16.39 -16.61
N GLY A 211 -19.75 -16.86 -15.38
CA GLY A 211 -20.44 -18.05 -14.86
C GLY A 211 -21.95 -17.88 -14.77
N ILE A 212 -22.41 -16.74 -14.25
CA ILE A 212 -23.84 -16.41 -14.17
C ILE A 212 -24.43 -16.24 -15.58
N ALA A 213 -23.77 -15.50 -16.46
CA ALA A 213 -24.23 -15.33 -17.85
C ALA A 213 -24.26 -16.66 -18.63
N GLY A 214 -23.27 -17.53 -18.42
CA GLY A 214 -23.22 -18.85 -19.03
C GLY A 214 -24.31 -19.79 -18.53
N LEU A 215 -24.59 -19.80 -17.22
CA LEU A 215 -25.59 -20.69 -16.63
C LEU A 215 -27.03 -20.25 -16.94
N PHE A 216 -27.33 -18.95 -16.86
CA PHE A 216 -28.71 -18.46 -17.00
C PHE A 216 -29.10 -18.06 -18.43
N LEU A 217 -28.17 -17.50 -19.22
CA LEU A 217 -28.46 -17.05 -20.59
C LEU A 217 -27.96 -18.03 -21.66
N GLY A 218 -27.18 -19.04 -21.28
CA GLY A 218 -26.44 -19.88 -22.24
C GLY A 218 -25.38 -19.08 -23.02
N PHE A 219 -25.01 -17.89 -22.53
CA PHE A 219 -24.11 -16.98 -23.21
C PHE A 219 -22.66 -17.43 -23.04
N SER A 220 -22.00 -17.72 -24.16
CA SER A 220 -20.58 -18.06 -24.25
C SER A 220 -19.78 -16.97 -24.96
N LEU A 221 -18.45 -16.97 -24.82
CA LEU A 221 -17.56 -16.04 -25.54
C LEU A 221 -17.78 -16.08 -27.06
N LEU A 222 -18.05 -17.27 -27.62
CA LEU A 222 -18.35 -17.45 -29.04
C LEU A 222 -19.63 -16.73 -29.45
N SER A 223 -20.71 -16.88 -28.67
CA SER A 223 -21.95 -16.12 -28.92
C SER A 223 -21.76 -14.61 -28.73
N GLY A 224 -20.87 -14.18 -27.83
CA GLY A 224 -20.49 -12.78 -27.69
C GLY A 224 -19.84 -12.21 -28.93
N VAL A 225 -18.85 -12.92 -29.49
CA VAL A 225 -18.19 -12.53 -30.75
C VAL A 225 -19.18 -12.53 -31.91
N GLU A 226 -20.09 -13.50 -31.97
CA GLU A 226 -21.13 -13.56 -33.01
C GLU A 226 -22.10 -12.38 -32.92
N ILE A 227 -22.54 -12.01 -31.71
CA ILE A 227 -23.36 -10.82 -31.47
C ILE A 227 -22.60 -9.56 -31.91
N ILE A 228 -21.36 -9.39 -31.49
CA ILE A 228 -20.55 -8.22 -31.89
C ILE A 228 -20.40 -8.20 -33.41
N TYR A 229 -20.08 -9.31 -34.05
CA TYR A 229 -19.96 -9.40 -35.49
C TYR A 229 -21.27 -9.02 -36.19
N TYR A 230 -22.40 -9.60 -35.78
CA TYR A 230 -23.69 -9.31 -36.41
C TYR A 230 -24.12 -7.86 -36.19
N PHE A 231 -23.99 -7.33 -34.96
CA PHE A 231 -24.35 -5.95 -34.67
C PHE A 231 -23.43 -4.96 -35.37
N THR A 232 -22.12 -5.16 -35.36
CA THR A 232 -21.17 -4.24 -35.99
C THR A 232 -21.22 -4.32 -37.52
N MET A 233 -21.10 -5.51 -38.13
CA MET A 233 -21.15 -5.64 -39.59
C MET A 233 -22.51 -5.26 -40.15
N ARG A 234 -23.63 -5.63 -39.50
CA ARG A 234 -24.96 -5.28 -40.01
C ARG A 234 -25.27 -3.81 -39.80
N ALA A 235 -24.93 -3.20 -38.65
CA ALA A 235 -25.13 -1.77 -38.45
C ALA A 235 -24.24 -0.93 -39.37
N ILE A 236 -22.97 -1.30 -39.54
CA ILE A 236 -22.06 -0.60 -40.45
C ILE A 236 -22.52 -0.80 -41.90
N CYS A 237 -22.88 -2.01 -42.34
CA CYS A 237 -23.41 -2.22 -43.69
C CYS A 237 -24.74 -1.49 -43.92
N MET A 238 -25.65 -1.43 -42.96
CA MET A 238 -26.91 -0.69 -43.08
C MET A 238 -26.65 0.82 -43.17
N VAL A 239 -25.73 1.36 -42.38
CA VAL A 239 -25.38 2.78 -42.39
C VAL A 239 -24.55 3.17 -43.62
N TYR A 240 -23.69 2.29 -44.14
CA TYR A 240 -22.84 2.59 -45.29
C TYR A 240 -23.51 2.28 -46.64
N ARG A 241 -24.28 1.20 -46.74
CA ARG A 241 -24.85 0.73 -48.02
C ARG A 241 -26.18 1.40 -48.34
N ASP A 242 -27.01 1.68 -47.33
CA ASP A 242 -28.36 2.23 -47.51
C ASP A 242 -28.46 3.72 -47.13
N LYS A 243 -27.39 4.51 -47.30
CA LYS A 243 -27.46 5.98 -47.08
C LYS A 243 -28.60 6.64 -47.86
N LYS A 244 -28.84 6.16 -49.09
CA LYS A 244 -29.90 6.67 -49.98
C LYS A 244 -31.30 6.27 -49.51
N ASP A 245 -31.47 5.06 -48.97
CA ASP A 245 -32.77 4.61 -48.48
C ASP A 245 -33.09 5.16 -47.09
N LEU A 246 -32.06 5.41 -46.25
CA LEU A 246 -32.21 6.15 -45.00
C LEU A 246 -32.64 7.60 -45.24
N GLN A 247 -32.08 8.24 -46.27
CA GLN A 247 -32.50 9.58 -46.71
C GLN A 247 -33.94 9.59 -47.22
N ARG A 248 -34.32 8.62 -48.05
CA ARG A 248 -35.71 8.47 -48.54
C ARG A 248 -36.70 8.23 -47.40
N LEU A 249 -36.40 7.33 -46.46
CA LEU A 249 -37.24 7.04 -45.29
C LEU A 249 -37.37 8.26 -44.36
N LYS A 250 -36.30 9.04 -44.20
CA LYS A 250 -36.33 10.28 -43.41
C LYS A 250 -37.19 11.34 -44.08
N GLU A 251 -37.05 11.51 -45.39
CA GLU A 251 -37.89 12.40 -46.17
C GLU A 251 -39.36 11.92 -46.23
N GLU A 252 -39.63 10.62 -46.22
CA GLU A 252 -40.99 10.06 -46.12
C GLU A 252 -41.59 10.31 -44.73
N TYR A 253 -40.80 10.17 -43.66
CA TYR A 253 -41.22 10.48 -42.30
C TYR A 253 -41.48 11.98 -42.08
N ASP A 254 -40.63 12.84 -42.65
CA ASP A 254 -40.77 14.29 -42.57
C ASP A 254 -41.94 14.81 -43.44
N ARG A 255 -42.28 14.09 -44.53
CA ARG A 255 -43.46 14.37 -45.38
C ARG A 255 -44.75 13.77 -44.86
N ALA A 256 -44.68 12.72 -44.03
CA ALA A 256 -45.87 12.15 -43.42
C ALA A 256 -46.44 13.12 -42.38
N PRO A 257 -47.76 13.42 -42.42
CA PRO A 257 -48.37 14.22 -41.37
C PRO A 257 -48.24 13.46 -40.06
N LYS A 258 -47.54 14.06 -39.10
CA LYS A 258 -47.43 13.51 -37.74
C LYS A 258 -48.85 13.28 -37.22
N PRO A 259 -49.16 12.08 -36.69
CA PRO A 259 -50.49 11.84 -36.16
C PRO A 259 -50.78 12.89 -35.08
N PRO A 260 -52.01 13.42 -35.02
CA PRO A 260 -52.36 14.42 -34.01
C PRO A 260 -52.10 13.81 -32.63
N LEU A 261 -51.26 14.47 -31.85
CA LEU A 261 -50.95 14.05 -30.49
C LEU A 261 -52.16 14.42 -29.62
N ASP A 262 -53.01 13.43 -29.29
CA ASP A 262 -54.09 13.63 -28.35
C ASP A 262 -53.51 13.69 -26.93
N LEU A 263 -53.30 14.92 -26.43
CA LEU A 263 -52.87 15.20 -25.05
C LEU A 263 -54.03 15.09 -24.06
N SER A 264 -55.22 14.64 -24.49
CA SER A 264 -56.30 14.29 -23.57
C SER A 264 -55.95 12.99 -22.84
N LEU A 265 -55.67 13.09 -21.54
CA LEU A 265 -55.53 11.96 -20.63
C LEU A 265 -56.87 11.26 -20.41
N LYS A 266 -57.40 10.58 -21.44
CA LYS A 266 -58.53 9.67 -21.28
C LYS A 266 -58.01 8.25 -21.08
N PRO A 267 -58.37 7.57 -19.97
CA PRO A 267 -58.00 6.18 -19.77
C PRO A 267 -58.67 5.29 -20.83
N SER A 268 -57.94 4.28 -21.30
CA SER A 268 -58.27 3.43 -22.46
C SER A 268 -59.59 2.66 -22.37
N PHE A 269 -60.27 2.70 -21.23
CA PHE A 269 -61.51 1.97 -20.96
C PHE A 269 -62.77 2.72 -21.44
N MET A 270 -62.69 4.00 -21.80
CA MET A 270 -63.86 4.82 -22.18
C MET A 270 -64.06 5.00 -23.70
N GLU A 271 -63.29 4.33 -24.55
CA GLU A 271 -63.37 4.50 -26.01
C GLU A 271 -64.32 3.49 -26.68
N LYS A 272 -65.35 3.98 -27.37
CA LYS A 272 -66.24 3.16 -28.22
C LYS A 272 -65.48 2.82 -29.52
N LYS A 273 -65.30 1.52 -29.77
CA LYS A 273 -64.51 0.97 -30.87
C LYS A 273 -65.22 1.18 -32.23
N GLU A 274 -64.84 2.20 -32.98
CA GLU A 274 -65.06 2.25 -34.44
C GLU A 274 -63.75 1.86 -35.14
N GLU A 275 -63.79 0.75 -35.87
CA GLU A 275 -62.66 0.18 -36.59
C GLU A 275 -62.24 1.04 -37.79
N LYS A 276 -61.05 1.64 -37.71
CA LYS A 276 -60.14 1.76 -38.86
C LYS A 276 -58.70 1.54 -38.40
N ILE A 277 -58.27 0.28 -38.41
CA ILE A 277 -56.85 -0.06 -38.31
C ILE A 277 -56.18 0.36 -39.62
N LYS A 278 -55.64 1.58 -39.69
CA LYS A 278 -54.60 1.90 -40.68
C LYS A 278 -53.32 1.23 -40.21
N LYS A 279 -53.00 0.06 -40.78
CA LYS A 279 -51.67 -0.56 -40.63
C LYS A 279 -50.65 0.38 -41.29
N TYR A 280 -49.83 1.01 -40.47
CA TYR A 280 -48.57 1.58 -40.96
C TYR A 280 -47.63 0.40 -41.28
N PRO A 281 -46.94 0.40 -42.42
CA PRO A 281 -45.94 -0.62 -42.69
C PRO A 281 -44.78 -0.42 -41.69
N ILE A 282 -44.69 -1.33 -40.72
CA ILE A 282 -43.44 -1.52 -39.97
C ILE A 282 -42.51 -2.23 -40.97
N PRO A 283 -41.36 -1.66 -41.35
CA PRO A 283 -40.45 -2.31 -42.28
C PRO A 283 -39.92 -3.59 -41.64
N SER A 284 -40.43 -4.74 -42.10
CA SER A 284 -39.95 -6.05 -41.71
C SER A 284 -38.60 -6.31 -42.38
N ILE A 285 -37.54 -6.31 -41.58
CA ILE A 285 -36.22 -6.82 -41.96
C ILE A 285 -36.31 -8.35 -42.05
N SER A 286 -36.81 -8.89 -43.17
CA SER A 286 -36.65 -10.32 -43.47
C SER A 286 -36.82 -10.59 -44.95
N SER A 287 -35.69 -10.82 -45.63
CA SER A 287 -35.51 -11.83 -46.69
C SER A 287 -34.19 -11.60 -47.41
N ARG A 288 -33.11 -12.22 -46.89
CA ARG A 288 -31.96 -12.76 -47.65
C ARG A 288 -30.91 -13.24 -46.65
N VAL A 289 -31.02 -14.51 -46.27
CA VAL A 289 -29.93 -15.27 -45.65
C VAL A 289 -29.38 -16.16 -46.75
N TYR A 290 -28.11 -15.97 -47.13
CA TYR A 290 -27.32 -17.00 -47.78
C TYR A 290 -26.27 -17.47 -46.75
N PRO A 291 -26.06 -18.78 -46.56
CA PRO A 291 -25.01 -19.26 -45.68
C PRO A 291 -23.64 -19.06 -46.35
N MET A 292 -22.66 -18.59 -45.59
CA MET A 292 -21.24 -18.64 -45.97
C MET A 292 -20.49 -19.46 -44.91
N GLU A 293 -20.01 -20.63 -45.32
CA GLU A 293 -19.03 -21.43 -44.58
C GLU A 293 -17.67 -20.75 -44.65
N ILE A 294 -16.99 -20.55 -43.51
CA ILE A 294 -15.55 -20.30 -43.48
C ILE A 294 -14.88 -21.05 -42.31
N ALA A 295 -13.79 -21.71 -42.67
CA ALA A 295 -12.98 -22.66 -41.93
C ALA A 295 -12.27 -22.12 -40.68
N THR A 296 -12.10 -23.02 -39.70
CA THR A 296 -11.33 -22.81 -38.46
C THR A 296 -9.83 -22.91 -38.74
N LYS A 297 -9.04 -21.95 -38.22
CA LYS A 297 -7.58 -22.05 -38.14
C LYS A 297 -7.13 -21.82 -36.69
N ARG A 298 -6.55 -22.85 -36.08
CA ARG A 298 -5.98 -22.82 -34.71
C ARG A 298 -4.73 -21.93 -34.69
N ILE A 299 -4.60 -21.13 -33.64
CA ILE A 299 -3.35 -20.45 -33.28
C ILE A 299 -2.96 -20.96 -31.88
N ASN A 300 -1.77 -21.55 -31.79
CA ASN A 300 -1.12 -21.94 -30.55
C ASN A 300 -0.38 -20.74 -29.97
N ILE A 301 -0.53 -20.48 -28.68
CA ILE A 301 0.32 -19.56 -27.91
C ILE A 301 1.00 -20.40 -26.83
N GLY A 302 2.34 -20.39 -26.85
CA GLY A 302 3.19 -21.13 -25.94
C GLY A 302 3.69 -20.26 -24.77
N ASN A 303 3.80 -20.93 -23.62
CA ASN A 303 4.69 -20.76 -22.46
C ASN A 303 4.94 -19.37 -21.84
N GLU A 304 4.54 -19.25 -20.57
CA GLU A 304 5.12 -18.34 -19.59
C GLU A 304 6.08 -19.10 -18.65
N GLU A 305 7.26 -18.50 -18.41
CA GLU A 305 8.28 -18.99 -17.49
C GLU A 305 8.12 -18.42 -16.06
N LYS A 306 8.65 -19.21 -15.13
CA LYS A 306 8.71 -19.12 -13.66
C LYS A 306 9.17 -17.76 -13.09
N PHE A 307 8.50 -17.34 -12.02
CA PHE A 307 9.07 -16.41 -11.02
C PHE A 307 9.44 -17.14 -9.72
N LYS A 308 10.69 -16.99 -9.29
CA LYS A 308 11.24 -17.48 -8.02
C LYS A 308 10.98 -16.45 -6.91
N SER A 309 10.48 -16.92 -5.78
CA SER A 309 10.28 -16.16 -4.53
C SER A 309 11.60 -15.89 -3.80
N LEU A 310 11.92 -14.62 -3.52
CA LEU A 310 12.92 -14.22 -2.51
C LEU A 310 12.22 -13.98 -1.16
N LYS A 311 12.83 -14.46 -0.08
CA LYS A 311 12.37 -14.29 1.32
C LYS A 311 13.00 -13.01 1.91
N PRO A 312 12.25 -12.13 2.60
CA PRO A 312 12.81 -10.98 3.31
C PRO A 312 13.30 -11.33 4.72
N GLY A 313 14.43 -10.74 5.12
CA GLY A 313 14.89 -10.66 6.51
C GLY A 313 14.40 -9.36 7.17
N TYR A 314 14.35 -9.33 8.51
CA TYR A 314 13.84 -8.19 9.31
C TYR A 314 14.87 -7.56 10.23
N SER A 315 15.06 -6.28 10.01
CA SER A 315 15.91 -5.44 10.80
C SER A 315 15.17 -4.94 12.01
N GLN A 316 15.92 -4.27 12.87
CA GLN A 316 15.55 -3.01 13.52
C GLN A 316 16.06 -2.99 14.95
N PHE A 317 16.65 -1.86 15.34
CA PHE A 317 16.50 -1.18 16.63
C PHE A 317 16.75 0.29 16.40
N GLU A 318 16.40 1.16 17.35
CA GLU A 318 17.01 2.47 17.54
C GLU A 318 16.60 3.04 18.91
N PHE A 319 17.33 4.01 19.47
CA PHE A 319 17.07 4.65 20.79
C PHE A 319 17.07 6.16 20.63
N LEU A 320 16.39 6.95 21.48
CA LEU A 320 16.75 8.36 21.67
C LEU A 320 16.08 9.21 22.77
N GLN A 321 16.98 9.80 23.57
CA GLN A 321 16.99 11.08 24.32
C GLN A 321 16.76 10.98 25.80
#